data_AF-A0A9D6YAK7-F1
#
_entry.id   AF-A0A9D6YAK7-F1
#
_cell.length_a   1.000
_cell.length_b   1.000
_cell.length_c   1.000
_cell.angle_alpha   90.00
_cell.angle_beta   90.00
_cell.angle_gamma   90.00
#
_symmetry.space_group_name_H-M   'P 1'
#
loop_
_entity.id
_entity.type
_entity.pdbx_description
1 polymer ?
#
loop_
_entity_poly.entity_id
_entity_poly.type
_entity_poly.pdbx_seq_one_letter_code
_entity_poly.pdbx_strand_id
1 'polypeptide(L)'
;MNNSRRSWPGFLRLASVICSVPAFAAETDGGAGGTWITTAPYPLFASEHNATVVENKIYVAGGFAGPNRNFSGTTNAFHVYDPSSDRWTSLAPLPKKLHHFGIATLDNKIYVTGGYTDDDFDLDNRAAYVFDPQGPDGGSWAPIADLPAGRAAHSSVAVGGLLYVVGGVGSDAAALRAYHPATNTWDAGRAPLPTLREHLTAAVVDNRIYVISGRWSAGNVGTVEAYDAATNTWTARASIPTPRSGITSGVINGRIHVTAGEGHPSGATLSSHEVYDPATDTWATFPSMPTARHGLASGVANGRWYVIGGGLLEGGGTFSSLSNIVEAFAVAPASPGNPTAGAGRIVNASVLGALGSAGESFSLGFVVGGEGTAGAKPLLIRAVGPSLSPFVGAGALDDPRFELFAGANKTEDNDNWGGAATLANAMAGVGAFALAGAASRDAALVGAIPKGDHSVRIGASGNGTGTVLAEIYEMPVAGGFTSATPRLVNVSVLKQLGSGVTVGFVIAATAGLSAAGSAEAEAASRTVLIRAVGPTLGTAPFNLSGVVADPQLALYAGTMRAGENNDWGGTAALTTAFAQAGAFALSAGSKDAALVATLAPGNYSVHVSGVGATTGIALVEVYEMR
;
A
#
# COMPACT_ATOMS: atom_id res chain seq x y z
N MET A 1 41.28 4.19 14.60
CA MET A 1 40.51 3.92 13.38
C MET A 1 39.49 2.84 13.72
N ASN A 2 38.26 3.24 14.04
CA ASN A 2 37.13 2.34 14.30
C ASN A 2 35.88 3.06 13.83
N ASN A 3 35.31 2.63 12.69
CA ASN A 3 34.05 3.14 12.16
C ASN A 3 32.99 2.05 12.31
N SER A 4 32.22 2.12 13.40
CA SER A 4 31.00 1.34 13.56
C SER A 4 29.86 2.03 12.81
N ARG A 5 29.43 1.47 11.68
CA ARG A 5 28.13 1.80 11.08
C ARG A 5 27.04 1.19 11.95
N ARG A 6 26.32 2.02 12.72
CA ARG A 6 25.06 1.63 13.37
C ARG A 6 23.94 1.71 12.33
N SER A 7 23.43 0.58 11.89
CA SER A 7 22.13 0.48 11.21
C SER A 7 21.02 0.64 12.24
N TRP A 8 20.05 1.53 12.00
CA TRP A 8 18.90 1.78 12.87
C TRP A 8 17.66 1.00 12.39
N PRO A 9 17.12 0.04 13.16
CA PRO A 9 15.96 -0.78 12.79
C PRO A 9 14.58 -0.17 13.14
N GLY A 10 14.44 1.16 13.26
CA GLY A 10 13.23 1.81 13.81
C GLY A 10 12.13 2.23 12.81
N PHE A 11 12.33 2.13 11.50
CA PHE A 11 11.50 2.87 10.53
C PHE A 11 10.15 2.22 10.14
N LEU A 12 9.95 0.90 10.34
CA LEU A 12 8.71 0.22 9.93
C LEU A 12 7.51 0.39 10.88
N ARG A 13 7.69 0.93 12.09
CA ARG A 13 6.59 1.16 13.06
C ARG A 13 5.88 2.52 12.90
N LEU A 14 6.51 3.50 12.24
CA LEU A 14 6.02 4.89 12.15
C LEU A 14 4.78 5.08 11.26
N ALA A 15 4.63 4.33 10.16
CA ALA A 15 3.51 4.50 9.23
C ALA A 15 2.13 4.16 9.86
N SER A 16 2.12 3.28 10.88
CA SER A 16 0.90 2.93 11.63
C SER A 16 0.40 4.04 12.57
N VAL A 17 1.28 4.97 12.95
CA VAL A 17 1.00 6.01 13.95
C VAL A 17 0.49 7.29 13.28
N ILE A 18 1.01 7.61 12.10
CA ILE A 18 0.73 8.84 11.36
C ILE A 18 -0.72 8.88 10.84
N CYS A 19 -1.42 7.74 10.72
CA CYS A 19 -2.83 7.68 10.25
C CYS A 19 -3.68 6.64 11.00
N SER A 20 -3.59 6.53 12.33
CA SER A 20 -4.50 5.66 13.09
C SER A 20 -5.90 6.28 13.19
N VAL A 21 -6.73 6.07 12.17
CA VAL A 21 -8.20 6.12 12.24
C VAL A 21 -8.71 4.84 11.56
N PRO A 22 -9.60 4.05 12.17
CA PRO A 22 -10.18 2.89 11.49
C PRO A 22 -11.03 3.34 10.30
N ALA A 23 -10.72 2.85 9.10
CA ALA A 23 -11.56 3.01 7.93
C ALA A 23 -12.83 2.15 8.10
N PHE A 24 -14.00 2.77 8.04
CA PHE A 24 -15.28 2.05 7.99
C PHE A 24 -15.62 1.64 6.56
N ALA A 25 -15.97 0.35 6.41
CA ALA A 25 -16.70 -0.37 5.35
C ALA A 25 -16.59 0.11 3.89
N ALA A 26 -16.12 -0.78 3.02
CA ALA A 26 -16.25 -0.64 1.56
C ALA A 26 -17.53 -1.37 1.07
N GLU A 27 -18.10 -0.96 -0.08
CA GLU A 27 -19.03 -1.78 -0.88
C GLU A 27 -18.91 -1.51 -2.41
N THR A 28 -18.90 -2.60 -3.19
CA THR A 28 -19.06 -2.85 -4.65
C THR A 28 -19.01 -1.69 -5.68
N ASP A 29 -18.02 -1.72 -6.59
CA ASP A 29 -17.96 -0.90 -7.82
C ASP A 29 -18.70 -1.53 -9.01
N GLY A 30 -19.56 -0.75 -9.67
CA GLY A 30 -20.04 -0.99 -11.03
C GLY A 30 -19.23 -0.17 -12.03
N GLY A 31 -18.31 -0.82 -12.75
CA GLY A 31 -17.55 -0.23 -13.87
C GLY A 31 -16.05 -0.08 -13.60
N ALA A 32 -15.34 -1.20 -13.49
CA ALA A 32 -13.91 -1.25 -13.22
C ALA A 32 -13.02 -0.69 -14.36
N GLY A 33 -12.05 0.17 -13.99
CA GLY A 33 -11.08 0.77 -14.91
C GLY A 33 -9.66 0.21 -14.79
N GLY A 34 -8.91 0.26 -15.90
CA GLY A 34 -7.48 -0.02 -15.96
C GLY A 34 -6.96 -0.34 -17.35
N THR A 35 -5.64 -0.40 -17.48
CA THR A 35 -4.99 -0.65 -18.76
C THR A 35 -3.94 -1.73 -18.63
N TRP A 36 -3.90 -2.58 -19.66
CA TRP A 36 -2.85 -3.55 -19.84
C TRP A 36 -1.82 -3.00 -20.81
N ILE A 37 -0.55 -3.22 -20.48
CA ILE A 37 0.58 -2.96 -21.38
C ILE A 37 1.41 -4.22 -21.52
N THR A 38 2.08 -4.38 -22.66
CA THR A 38 3.11 -5.42 -22.84
C THR A 38 4.47 -4.85 -22.45
N THR A 39 5.28 -5.64 -21.75
CA THR A 39 6.65 -5.26 -21.34
C THR A 39 7.68 -6.20 -21.96
N ALA A 40 8.96 -6.06 -21.59
CA ALA A 40 10.00 -6.96 -22.08
C ALA A 40 9.61 -8.44 -21.85
N PRO A 41 9.67 -9.27 -22.90
CA PRO A 41 9.23 -10.66 -22.83
C PRO A 41 10.10 -11.45 -21.87
N TYR A 42 9.50 -12.47 -21.24
CA TYR A 42 10.23 -13.42 -20.42
C TYR A 42 11.33 -14.10 -21.27
N PRO A 43 12.54 -14.38 -20.75
CA PRO A 43 13.61 -14.98 -21.56
C PRO A 43 13.30 -16.38 -22.10
N LEU A 44 12.29 -17.06 -21.55
CA LEU A 44 11.84 -18.38 -21.98
C LEU A 44 10.38 -18.35 -22.38
N PHE A 45 9.99 -19.21 -23.32
CA PHE A 45 8.58 -19.60 -23.45
C PHE A 45 8.31 -20.58 -22.33
N ALA A 46 7.40 -20.26 -21.41
CA ALA A 46 7.16 -21.09 -20.24
C ALA A 46 5.72 -21.09 -19.76
N SER A 47 5.30 -22.16 -19.10
CA SER A 47 4.05 -22.29 -18.34
C SER A 47 4.34 -23.08 -17.06
N GLU A 48 3.41 -23.09 -16.11
CA GLU A 48 3.50 -23.86 -14.85
C GLU A 48 4.75 -23.51 -14.00
N HIS A 49 5.24 -22.29 -14.21
CA HIS A 49 6.27 -21.61 -13.45
C HIS A 49 5.60 -20.67 -12.45
N ASN A 50 6.36 -20.18 -11.48
CA ASN A 50 5.83 -19.30 -10.46
C ASN A 50 6.74 -18.09 -10.21
N ALA A 51 6.15 -17.04 -9.63
CA ALA A 51 6.88 -15.83 -9.30
C ALA A 51 6.54 -15.27 -7.93
N THR A 52 7.46 -14.47 -7.41
CA THR A 52 7.25 -13.67 -6.22
C THR A 52 7.97 -12.34 -6.32
N VAL A 53 7.78 -11.45 -5.34
CA VAL A 53 8.31 -10.09 -5.37
C VAL A 53 9.20 -9.83 -4.16
N VAL A 54 10.38 -9.28 -4.39
CA VAL A 54 11.26 -8.72 -3.35
C VAL A 54 11.69 -7.33 -3.82
N GLU A 55 11.51 -6.31 -2.97
CA GLU A 55 11.96 -4.93 -3.24
C GLU A 55 11.57 -4.38 -4.64
N ASN A 56 10.30 -4.56 -5.05
CA ASN A 56 9.76 -4.18 -6.36
C ASN A 56 10.40 -4.87 -7.58
N LYS A 57 11.12 -5.98 -7.37
CA LYS A 57 11.60 -6.84 -8.46
C LYS A 57 10.86 -8.16 -8.45
N ILE A 58 10.60 -8.70 -9.63
CA ILE A 58 9.80 -9.90 -9.81
C ILE A 58 10.72 -11.07 -10.11
N TYR A 59 10.74 -12.05 -9.24
CA TYR A 59 11.59 -13.24 -9.34
C TYR A 59 10.75 -14.39 -9.88
N VAL A 60 11.17 -15.00 -10.99
CA VAL A 60 10.43 -16.01 -11.74
C VAL A 60 11.27 -17.26 -11.86
N ALA A 61 10.70 -18.41 -11.53
CA ALA A 61 11.45 -19.66 -11.43
C ALA A 61 10.73 -20.84 -12.09
N GLY A 62 11.51 -21.79 -12.62
CA GLY A 62 11.06 -23.12 -13.02
C GLY A 62 10.03 -23.14 -14.16
N GLY A 63 9.17 -24.15 -14.12
CA GLY A 63 8.08 -24.44 -15.05
C GLY A 63 8.45 -25.36 -16.22
N PHE A 64 7.46 -25.62 -17.05
CA PHE A 64 7.64 -26.15 -18.39
C PHE A 64 8.22 -25.05 -19.27
N ALA A 65 9.31 -25.33 -19.99
CA ALA A 65 9.96 -24.31 -20.79
C ALA A 65 10.53 -24.82 -22.11
N GLY A 66 10.75 -23.88 -23.03
CA GLY A 66 11.49 -24.15 -24.27
C GLY A 66 11.99 -22.90 -24.98
N PRO A 67 12.84 -23.08 -26.00
CA PRO A 67 13.36 -21.99 -26.83
C PRO A 67 12.29 -21.38 -27.75
N ASN A 68 11.14 -22.04 -27.87
CA ASN A 68 9.99 -21.61 -28.65
C ASN A 68 8.69 -22.08 -27.96
N ARG A 69 7.55 -21.91 -28.63
CA ARG A 69 6.22 -22.27 -28.09
C ARG A 69 6.05 -23.76 -27.77
N ASN A 70 6.91 -24.63 -28.29
CA ASN A 70 6.87 -26.05 -28.00
C ASN A 70 7.67 -26.37 -26.74
N PHE A 71 7.09 -27.25 -25.94
CA PHE A 71 7.70 -27.81 -24.76
C PHE A 71 9.01 -28.53 -25.06
N SER A 72 10.00 -28.35 -24.18
CA SER A 72 11.30 -29.04 -24.26
C SER A 72 11.76 -29.64 -22.93
N GLY A 73 10.89 -29.68 -21.92
CA GLY A 73 11.16 -30.23 -20.59
C GLY A 73 10.92 -29.22 -19.46
N THR A 74 10.90 -29.75 -18.25
CA THR A 74 10.93 -28.96 -17.01
C THR A 74 12.30 -28.26 -16.82
N THR A 75 12.27 -26.99 -16.39
CA THR A 75 13.48 -26.18 -16.15
C THR A 75 13.73 -25.88 -14.68
N ASN A 76 14.97 -25.53 -14.36
CA ASN A 76 15.39 -24.96 -13.08
C ASN A 76 15.82 -23.49 -13.21
N ALA A 77 15.55 -22.87 -14.36
CA ALA A 77 15.91 -21.50 -14.62
C ALA A 77 15.32 -20.55 -13.56
N PHE A 78 16.09 -19.54 -13.19
CA PHE A 78 15.68 -18.52 -12.24
C PHE A 78 16.08 -17.15 -12.79
N HIS A 79 15.10 -16.25 -12.91
CA HIS A 79 15.28 -14.93 -13.45
C HIS A 79 14.69 -13.88 -12.52
N VAL A 80 15.25 -12.68 -12.57
CA VAL A 80 14.66 -11.49 -11.97
C VAL A 80 14.34 -10.47 -13.05
N TYR A 81 13.13 -9.96 -13.01
CA TYR A 81 12.69 -8.82 -13.80
C TYR A 81 12.75 -7.56 -12.95
N ASP A 82 13.40 -6.54 -13.47
CA ASP A 82 13.43 -5.19 -12.91
C ASP A 82 12.47 -4.28 -13.69
N PRO A 83 11.28 -3.96 -13.14
CA PRO A 83 10.30 -3.15 -13.85
C PRO A 83 10.73 -1.69 -14.08
N SER A 84 11.73 -1.19 -13.34
CA SER A 84 12.23 0.19 -13.49
C SER A 84 13.10 0.35 -14.75
N SER A 85 13.74 -0.73 -15.18
CA SER A 85 14.60 -0.75 -16.37
C SER A 85 14.07 -1.62 -17.51
N ASP A 86 12.92 -2.27 -17.30
CA ASP A 86 12.29 -3.23 -18.22
C ASP A 86 13.28 -4.32 -18.67
N ARG A 87 14.01 -4.91 -17.72
CA ARG A 87 15.09 -5.87 -18.00
C ARG A 87 15.02 -7.13 -17.16
N TRP A 88 15.34 -8.23 -17.81
CA TRP A 88 15.52 -9.54 -17.20
C TRP A 88 16.99 -9.81 -16.93
N THR A 89 17.27 -10.44 -15.78
CA THR A 89 18.60 -10.93 -15.41
C THR A 89 18.48 -12.39 -14.98
N SER A 90 19.36 -13.25 -15.49
CA SER A 90 19.48 -14.63 -15.01
C SER A 90 20.19 -14.68 -13.67
N LEU A 91 19.68 -15.50 -12.77
CA LEU A 91 20.23 -15.73 -11.43
C LEU A 91 20.72 -17.18 -11.30
N ALA A 92 21.33 -17.49 -10.15
CA ALA A 92 21.67 -18.87 -9.79
C ALA A 92 20.40 -19.76 -9.87
N PRO A 93 20.43 -20.85 -10.65
CA PRO A 93 19.22 -21.64 -10.91
C PRO A 93 18.74 -22.36 -9.64
N LEU A 94 17.47 -22.79 -9.68
CA LEU A 94 16.91 -23.65 -8.64
C LEU A 94 17.76 -24.93 -8.48
N PRO A 95 17.89 -25.46 -7.25
CA PRO A 95 18.63 -26.71 -7.01
C PRO A 95 18.05 -27.94 -7.72
N LYS A 96 16.76 -27.88 -8.09
CA LYS A 96 16.07 -28.90 -8.89
C LYS A 96 15.28 -28.23 -10.02
N LYS A 97 15.04 -28.99 -11.10
CA LYS A 97 14.02 -28.67 -12.09
C LYS A 97 12.66 -28.84 -11.43
N LEU A 98 11.78 -27.84 -11.54
CA LEU A 98 10.49 -27.83 -10.84
C LEU A 98 9.39 -27.23 -11.70
N HIS A 99 8.19 -27.82 -11.68
CA HIS A 99 6.94 -27.20 -12.12
C HIS A 99 5.83 -27.40 -11.08
N HIS A 100 4.77 -26.60 -11.14
CA HIS A 100 3.64 -26.64 -10.18
C HIS A 100 4.06 -26.57 -8.69
N PHE A 101 5.18 -25.93 -8.38
CA PHE A 101 5.65 -25.72 -7.01
C PHE A 101 5.05 -24.45 -6.41
N GLY A 102 5.06 -24.31 -5.08
CA GLY A 102 4.68 -23.07 -4.42
C GLY A 102 5.88 -22.12 -4.26
N ILE A 103 5.68 -20.81 -4.44
CA ILE A 103 6.69 -19.78 -4.15
C ILE A 103 6.09 -18.65 -3.32
N ALA A 104 6.85 -18.08 -2.39
CA ALA A 104 6.46 -16.86 -1.68
C ALA A 104 7.66 -16.09 -1.14
N THR A 105 7.45 -14.79 -0.89
CA THR A 105 8.41 -13.95 -0.17
C THR A 105 8.05 -13.89 1.31
N LEU A 106 9.06 -14.08 2.16
CA LEU A 106 8.98 -13.85 3.61
C LEU A 106 10.30 -13.22 4.08
N ASP A 107 10.23 -12.09 4.77
CA ASP A 107 11.40 -11.35 5.29
C ASP A 107 12.47 -11.07 4.23
N ASN A 108 12.03 -10.59 3.05
CA ASN A 108 12.86 -10.33 1.85
C ASN A 108 13.61 -11.55 1.28
N LYS A 109 13.24 -12.76 1.71
CA LYS A 109 13.76 -14.03 1.18
C LYS A 109 12.68 -14.75 0.39
N ILE A 110 13.11 -15.53 -0.59
CA ILE A 110 12.24 -16.26 -1.50
C ILE A 110 12.23 -17.72 -1.08
N TYR A 111 11.04 -18.27 -0.86
CA TYR A 111 10.85 -19.66 -0.45
C TYR A 111 10.17 -20.43 -1.58
N VAL A 112 10.69 -21.61 -1.89
CA VAL A 112 10.15 -22.55 -2.89
C VAL A 112 9.80 -23.85 -2.19
N THR A 113 8.62 -24.40 -2.45
CA THR A 113 8.12 -25.62 -1.78
C THR A 113 7.50 -26.61 -2.76
N GLY A 114 7.91 -27.88 -2.68
CA GLY A 114 7.30 -28.99 -3.42
C GLY A 114 7.37 -28.81 -4.94
N GLY A 115 6.30 -29.19 -5.63
CA GLY A 115 6.19 -29.28 -7.08
C GLY A 115 6.73 -30.60 -7.64
N TYR A 116 6.54 -30.81 -8.93
CA TYR A 116 7.02 -31.98 -9.66
C TYR A 116 8.42 -31.76 -10.22
N THR A 117 9.22 -32.83 -10.32
CA THR A 117 10.62 -32.77 -10.78
C THR A 117 10.84 -33.29 -12.20
N ASP A 118 9.83 -33.94 -12.77
CA ASP A 118 9.84 -34.64 -14.04
C ASP A 118 8.52 -34.45 -14.75
N ASP A 119 8.52 -34.76 -16.05
CA ASP A 119 7.38 -34.52 -16.93
C ASP A 119 6.31 -35.65 -16.83
N ASP A 120 6.56 -36.67 -16.00
CA ASP A 120 5.64 -37.77 -15.70
C ASP A 120 4.72 -37.46 -14.50
N PHE A 121 4.90 -36.30 -13.87
CA PHE A 121 4.10 -35.81 -12.74
C PHE A 121 4.22 -36.71 -11.51
N ASP A 122 5.41 -37.27 -11.25
CA ASP A 122 5.65 -38.08 -10.06
C ASP A 122 5.61 -37.22 -8.78
N LEU A 123 4.69 -37.56 -7.87
CA LEU A 123 4.43 -36.78 -6.66
C LEU A 123 5.30 -37.21 -5.46
N ASP A 124 6.60 -37.30 -5.66
CA ASP A 124 7.56 -37.73 -4.63
C ASP A 124 8.31 -36.57 -3.95
N ASN A 125 8.28 -35.38 -4.57
CA ASN A 125 9.13 -34.27 -4.17
C ASN A 125 8.56 -33.50 -2.97
N ARG A 126 9.30 -33.59 -1.87
CA ARG A 126 9.06 -32.90 -0.59
C ARG A 126 9.95 -31.69 -0.39
N ALA A 127 10.92 -31.48 -1.27
CA ALA A 127 12.00 -30.54 -1.04
C ALA A 127 11.48 -29.10 -0.94
N ALA A 128 12.12 -28.33 -0.07
CA ALA A 128 11.88 -26.90 0.05
C ALA A 128 13.21 -26.15 0.16
N TYR A 129 13.25 -24.95 -0.39
CA TYR A 129 14.46 -24.13 -0.46
C TYR A 129 14.17 -22.68 -0.12
N VAL A 130 15.18 -21.99 0.39
CA VAL A 130 15.19 -20.54 0.59
C VAL A 130 16.29 -19.91 -0.25
N PHE A 131 16.02 -18.76 -0.85
CA PHE A 131 16.98 -17.91 -1.56
C PHE A 131 17.02 -16.54 -0.89
N ASP A 132 18.22 -16.09 -0.56
CA ASP A 132 18.46 -14.75 -0.02
C ASP A 132 19.03 -13.84 -1.11
N PRO A 133 18.21 -12.99 -1.76
CA PRO A 133 18.68 -12.11 -2.83
C PRO A 133 19.66 -11.04 -2.36
N GLN A 134 19.78 -10.81 -1.05
CA GLN A 134 20.71 -9.84 -0.45
C GLN A 134 22.02 -10.50 0.00
N GLY A 135 22.15 -11.81 -0.19
CA GLY A 135 23.38 -12.55 0.10
C GLY A 135 24.55 -12.16 -0.82
N PRO A 136 25.78 -12.61 -0.50
CA PRO A 136 26.94 -12.41 -1.37
C PRO A 136 26.68 -12.97 -2.78
N ASP A 137 27.33 -12.35 -3.78
CA ASP A 137 27.24 -12.71 -5.20
C ASP A 137 25.82 -12.68 -5.81
N GLY A 138 24.89 -11.93 -5.20
CA GLY A 138 23.50 -11.82 -5.69
C GLY A 138 22.57 -12.92 -5.18
N GLY A 139 23.02 -13.71 -4.20
CA GLY A 139 22.22 -14.68 -3.47
C GLY A 139 22.53 -16.14 -3.79
N SER A 140 22.14 -17.04 -2.88
CA SER A 140 22.29 -18.48 -3.05
C SER A 140 21.09 -19.24 -2.50
N TRP A 141 20.80 -20.40 -3.10
CA TRP A 141 19.78 -21.32 -2.62
C TRP A 141 20.31 -22.19 -1.49
N ALA A 142 19.53 -22.35 -0.43
CA ALA A 142 19.81 -23.25 0.68
C ALA A 142 18.60 -24.17 0.94
N PRO A 143 18.81 -25.46 1.28
CA PRO A 143 17.73 -26.33 1.68
C PRO A 143 17.16 -25.90 3.03
N ILE A 144 15.84 -26.03 3.18
CA ILE A 144 15.14 -25.93 4.46
C ILE A 144 14.46 -27.27 4.76
N ALA A 145 13.73 -27.36 5.88
CA ALA A 145 12.99 -28.56 6.22
C ALA A 145 12.00 -28.95 5.11
N ASP A 146 12.06 -30.21 4.70
CA ASP A 146 11.15 -30.78 3.71
C ASP A 146 9.68 -30.68 4.16
N LEU A 147 8.78 -30.50 3.19
CA LEU A 147 7.34 -30.64 3.41
C LEU A 147 7.03 -32.01 4.03
N PRO A 148 5.98 -32.18 4.84
CA PRO A 148 5.64 -33.47 5.44
C PRO A 148 5.33 -34.60 4.44
N ALA A 149 4.84 -34.27 3.25
CA ALA A 149 4.59 -35.20 2.15
C ALA A 149 4.78 -34.50 0.80
N GLY A 150 4.89 -35.29 -0.28
CA GLY A 150 4.98 -34.75 -1.64
C GLY A 150 3.73 -33.95 -1.98
N ARG A 151 3.93 -32.75 -2.55
CA ARG A 151 2.84 -31.82 -2.84
C ARG A 151 3.17 -30.95 -4.05
N ALA A 152 2.21 -30.79 -4.95
CA ALA A 152 2.29 -29.92 -6.12
C ALA A 152 0.94 -29.22 -6.35
N ALA A 153 0.91 -28.27 -7.28
CA ALA A 153 -0.27 -27.47 -7.64
C ALA A 153 -0.90 -26.70 -6.46
N HIS A 154 -0.13 -26.51 -5.39
CA HIS A 154 -0.48 -25.75 -4.20
C HIS A 154 -0.03 -24.29 -4.32
N SER A 155 -0.59 -23.42 -3.49
CA SER A 155 -0.10 -22.05 -3.33
C SER A 155 0.74 -21.89 -2.06
N SER A 156 1.69 -20.96 -2.10
CA SER A 156 2.45 -20.52 -0.94
C SER A 156 2.23 -19.02 -0.70
N VAL A 157 2.06 -18.62 0.56
CA VAL A 157 1.94 -17.20 0.95
C VAL A 157 2.58 -16.97 2.31
N ALA A 158 2.97 -15.73 2.61
CA ALA A 158 3.52 -15.38 3.92
C ALA A 158 2.55 -14.48 4.70
N VAL A 159 2.32 -14.81 5.97
CA VAL A 159 1.53 -13.97 6.89
C VAL A 159 2.01 -14.16 8.32
N GLY A 160 2.09 -13.06 9.09
CA GLY A 160 2.52 -13.11 10.49
C GLY A 160 3.91 -13.69 10.72
N GLY A 161 4.85 -13.51 9.78
CA GLY A 161 6.21 -14.05 9.88
C GLY A 161 6.35 -15.55 9.58
N LEU A 162 5.29 -16.19 9.09
CA LEU A 162 5.28 -17.61 8.72
C LEU A 162 4.97 -17.79 7.24
N LEU A 163 5.50 -18.86 6.67
CA LEU A 163 5.18 -19.30 5.31
C LEU A 163 4.06 -20.34 5.37
N TYR A 164 2.97 -20.14 4.65
CA TYR A 164 1.85 -21.07 4.58
C TYR A 164 1.81 -21.77 3.23
N VAL A 165 1.49 -23.07 3.23
CA VAL A 165 1.27 -23.91 2.06
C VAL A 165 -0.15 -24.48 2.10
N VAL A 166 -0.90 -24.25 1.02
CA VAL A 166 -2.35 -24.53 0.98
C VAL A 166 -2.81 -25.17 -0.33
N GLY A 167 -3.71 -26.16 -0.22
CA GLY A 167 -4.28 -26.91 -1.33
C GLY A 167 -3.25 -27.77 -2.06
N GLY A 168 -3.54 -28.00 -3.35
CA GLY A 168 -2.72 -28.79 -4.26
C GLY A 168 -3.14 -30.26 -4.31
N VAL A 169 -2.22 -31.11 -4.77
CA VAL A 169 -2.39 -32.56 -4.86
C VAL A 169 -1.46 -33.29 -3.90
N GLY A 170 -1.84 -34.53 -3.58
CA GLY A 170 -1.10 -35.41 -2.68
C GLY A 170 -1.85 -35.74 -1.41
N SER A 171 -1.29 -36.66 -0.62
CA SER A 171 -1.90 -37.13 0.62
C SER A 171 -2.09 -36.02 1.66
N ASP A 172 -1.42 -34.87 1.48
CA ASP A 172 -1.45 -33.74 2.40
C ASP A 172 -2.23 -32.53 1.85
N ALA A 173 -2.89 -32.65 0.69
CA ALA A 173 -3.60 -31.56 0.00
C ALA A 173 -4.63 -30.82 0.90
N ALA A 174 -5.26 -31.53 1.84
CA ALA A 174 -6.21 -30.94 2.80
C ALA A 174 -5.53 -30.06 3.86
N ALA A 175 -4.29 -30.38 4.22
CA ALA A 175 -3.62 -29.74 5.33
C ALA A 175 -3.10 -28.35 4.94
N LEU A 176 -3.45 -27.35 5.74
CA LEU A 176 -2.74 -26.08 5.78
C LEU A 176 -1.46 -26.28 6.58
N ARG A 177 -0.29 -26.05 5.97
CA ARG A 177 1.00 -26.19 6.64
C ARG A 177 1.61 -24.81 6.86
N ALA A 178 2.13 -24.55 8.06
CA ALA A 178 2.83 -23.30 8.37
C ALA A 178 4.29 -23.59 8.71
N TYR A 179 5.24 -22.97 8.00
CA TYR A 179 6.66 -23.11 8.23
C TYR A 179 7.20 -21.94 9.07
N HIS A 180 7.98 -22.31 10.08
CA HIS A 180 8.64 -21.39 11.00
C HIS A 180 10.12 -21.26 10.59
N PRO A 181 10.55 -20.12 10.00
CA PRO A 181 11.93 -19.96 9.54
C PRO A 181 12.96 -19.95 10.69
N ALA A 182 12.57 -19.48 11.87
CA ALA A 182 13.46 -19.42 13.03
C ALA A 182 13.83 -20.80 13.60
N THR A 183 12.93 -21.77 13.49
CA THR A 183 13.12 -23.14 14.02
C THR A 183 13.34 -24.16 12.91
N ASN A 184 13.16 -23.79 11.64
CA ASN A 184 13.21 -24.67 10.49
C ASN A 184 12.26 -25.87 10.65
N THR A 185 10.99 -25.61 10.98
CA THR A 185 9.99 -26.65 11.25
C THR A 185 8.63 -26.33 10.64
N TRP A 186 7.89 -27.36 10.25
CA TRP A 186 6.50 -27.27 9.79
C TRP A 186 5.52 -27.56 10.93
N ASP A 187 4.55 -26.67 11.12
CA ASP A 187 3.42 -26.79 12.02
C ASP A 187 2.23 -27.48 11.32
N ALA A 188 1.62 -28.42 12.05
CA ALA A 188 0.50 -29.26 11.63
C ALA A 188 -0.84 -28.88 12.30
N GLY A 189 -0.85 -27.95 13.25
CA GLY A 189 -2.02 -27.59 14.05
C GLY A 189 -3.00 -26.64 13.38
N ARG A 190 -2.81 -26.31 12.11
CA ARG A 190 -3.65 -25.36 11.37
C ARG A 190 -4.92 -26.06 10.86
N ALA A 191 -6.05 -25.36 10.93
CA ALA A 191 -7.31 -25.88 10.42
C ALA A 191 -7.16 -26.23 8.93
N PRO A 192 -7.57 -27.44 8.50
CA PRO A 192 -7.42 -27.88 7.12
C PRO A 192 -8.29 -27.03 6.19
N LEU A 193 -7.89 -26.93 4.92
CA LEU A 193 -8.66 -26.26 3.88
C LEU A 193 -10.03 -26.97 3.76
N PRO A 194 -11.17 -26.28 3.93
CA PRO A 194 -12.47 -26.94 3.98
C PRO A 194 -12.85 -27.60 2.65
N THR A 195 -12.55 -26.93 1.53
CA THR A 195 -12.81 -27.47 0.19
C THR A 195 -11.50 -27.85 -0.50
N LEU A 196 -11.28 -29.14 -0.73
CA LEU A 196 -10.10 -29.61 -1.48
C LEU A 196 -10.08 -29.06 -2.89
N ARG A 197 -8.93 -28.51 -3.31
CA ARG A 197 -8.70 -28.02 -4.67
C ARG A 197 -7.21 -27.82 -4.97
N GLU A 198 -6.89 -27.88 -6.25
CA GLU A 198 -5.55 -27.65 -6.82
C GLU A 198 -5.59 -26.56 -7.90
N HIS A 199 -4.41 -26.13 -8.37
CA HIS A 199 -4.22 -25.04 -9.34
C HIS A 199 -5.02 -23.78 -8.99
N LEU A 200 -5.10 -23.52 -7.68
CA LEU A 200 -5.73 -22.37 -7.07
C LEU A 200 -4.72 -21.22 -6.96
N THR A 201 -5.22 -20.02 -6.65
CA THR A 201 -4.35 -18.92 -6.18
C THR A 201 -4.62 -18.59 -4.72
N ALA A 202 -3.59 -18.13 -4.01
CA ALA A 202 -3.73 -17.58 -2.67
C ALA A 202 -3.13 -16.17 -2.58
N ALA A 203 -3.80 -15.29 -1.85
CA ALA A 203 -3.36 -13.92 -1.62
C ALA A 203 -3.58 -13.51 -0.15
N VAL A 204 -2.82 -12.52 0.31
CA VAL A 204 -2.92 -12.01 1.68
C VAL A 204 -3.43 -10.57 1.66
N VAL A 205 -4.54 -10.34 2.35
CA VAL A 205 -5.11 -9.01 2.60
C VAL A 205 -5.49 -8.94 4.08
N ASP A 206 -5.15 -7.84 4.76
CA ASP A 206 -5.47 -7.61 6.17
C ASP A 206 -5.15 -8.80 7.08
N ASN A 207 -3.97 -9.38 6.89
CA ASN A 207 -3.45 -10.52 7.65
C ASN A 207 -4.32 -11.81 7.55
N ARG A 208 -5.13 -11.94 6.49
CA ARG A 208 -5.89 -13.14 6.16
C ARG A 208 -5.45 -13.73 4.84
N ILE A 209 -5.46 -15.06 4.76
CA ILE A 209 -5.13 -15.81 3.55
C ILE A 209 -6.42 -16.10 2.80
N TYR A 210 -6.57 -15.57 1.60
CA TYR A 210 -7.68 -15.84 0.71
C TYR A 210 -7.28 -16.90 -0.30
N VAL A 211 -7.97 -18.03 -0.32
CA VAL A 211 -7.77 -19.14 -1.24
C VAL A 211 -8.90 -19.12 -2.26
N ILE A 212 -8.57 -18.81 -3.51
CA ILE A 212 -9.54 -18.48 -4.55
C ILE A 212 -9.49 -19.52 -5.66
N SER A 213 -10.66 -20.04 -6.02
CA SER A 213 -10.89 -20.88 -7.19
C SER A 213 -10.00 -22.13 -7.18
N GLY A 214 -9.74 -22.70 -8.36
CA GLY A 214 -9.01 -23.95 -8.56
C GLY A 214 -9.93 -25.02 -9.15
N ARG A 215 -9.43 -26.26 -9.19
CA ARG A 215 -10.19 -27.41 -9.67
C ARG A 215 -10.17 -28.55 -8.66
N TRP A 216 -11.22 -29.36 -8.71
CA TRP A 216 -11.30 -30.64 -8.02
C TRP A 216 -12.33 -31.55 -8.68
N SER A 217 -12.02 -32.84 -8.84
CA SER A 217 -12.84 -33.99 -9.29
C SER A 217 -13.95 -33.77 -10.35
N ALA A 218 -14.89 -32.84 -10.13
CA ALA A 218 -15.99 -32.47 -11.01
C ALA A 218 -15.68 -31.25 -11.92
N GLY A 219 -14.54 -30.58 -11.75
CA GLY A 219 -14.10 -29.47 -12.61
C GLY A 219 -13.62 -28.26 -11.82
N ASN A 220 -13.70 -27.08 -12.45
CA ASN A 220 -13.38 -25.81 -11.80
C ASN A 220 -14.42 -25.44 -10.74
N VAL A 221 -13.97 -24.88 -9.63
CA VAL A 221 -14.83 -24.43 -8.52
C VAL A 221 -14.72 -22.92 -8.32
N GLY A 222 -15.83 -22.25 -8.04
CA GLY A 222 -15.87 -20.81 -7.77
C GLY A 222 -15.51 -20.45 -6.32
N THR A 223 -15.17 -21.45 -5.49
CA THR A 223 -15.03 -21.31 -4.03
C THR A 223 -13.96 -20.29 -3.64
N VAL A 224 -14.32 -19.42 -2.68
CA VAL A 224 -13.38 -18.53 -2.00
C VAL A 224 -13.49 -18.77 -0.50
N GLU A 225 -12.35 -18.99 0.14
CA GLU A 225 -12.28 -19.21 1.58
C GLU A 225 -11.15 -18.36 2.16
N ALA A 226 -11.44 -17.65 3.26
CA ALA A 226 -10.49 -16.82 3.97
C ALA A 226 -10.07 -17.51 5.28
N TYR A 227 -8.77 -17.67 5.49
CA TYR A 227 -8.20 -18.19 6.74
C TYR A 227 -7.69 -17.05 7.62
N ASP A 228 -8.11 -17.06 8.87
CA ASP A 228 -7.61 -16.18 9.92
C ASP A 228 -6.63 -16.96 10.82
N ALA A 229 -5.36 -16.58 10.76
CA ALA A 229 -4.30 -17.22 11.52
C ALA A 229 -4.38 -16.97 13.03
N ALA A 230 -5.05 -15.89 13.46
CA ALA A 230 -5.19 -15.56 14.88
C ALA A 230 -6.23 -16.45 15.56
N THR A 231 -7.32 -16.77 14.86
CA THR A 231 -8.39 -17.63 15.37
C THR A 231 -8.27 -19.08 14.91
N ASN A 232 -7.38 -19.37 13.95
CA ASN A 232 -7.23 -20.69 13.32
C ASN A 232 -8.53 -21.20 12.68
N THR A 233 -9.25 -20.31 11.98
CA THR A 233 -10.56 -20.63 11.39
C THR A 233 -10.64 -20.20 9.94
N TRP A 234 -11.39 -20.97 9.15
CA TRP A 234 -11.78 -20.62 7.79
C TRP A 234 -13.17 -19.97 7.77
N THR A 235 -13.37 -19.06 6.83
CA THR A 235 -14.66 -18.42 6.56
C THR A 235 -14.93 -18.45 5.06
N ALA A 236 -16.10 -18.94 4.67
CA ALA A 236 -16.55 -18.88 3.27
C ALA A 236 -16.79 -17.43 2.85
N ARG A 237 -16.45 -17.12 1.60
CA ARG A 237 -16.59 -15.79 0.98
C ARG A 237 -17.37 -15.88 -0.32
N ALA A 238 -17.75 -14.73 -0.88
CA ALA A 238 -18.39 -14.67 -2.18
C ALA A 238 -17.57 -15.38 -3.25
N SER A 239 -18.22 -16.28 -3.98
CA SER A 239 -17.58 -17.08 -5.02
C SER A 239 -17.15 -16.21 -6.20
N ILE A 240 -16.00 -16.55 -6.81
CA ILE A 240 -15.58 -15.91 -8.06
C ILE A 240 -16.66 -16.14 -9.14
N PRO A 241 -17.06 -15.12 -9.93
CA PRO A 241 -18.15 -15.28 -10.89
C PRO A 241 -17.84 -16.28 -12.00
N THR A 242 -16.57 -16.38 -12.40
CA THR A 242 -16.10 -17.36 -13.40
C THR A 242 -15.16 -18.39 -12.75
N PRO A 243 -15.65 -19.60 -12.40
CA PRO A 243 -14.82 -20.71 -11.93
C PRO A 243 -13.70 -21.07 -12.92
N ARG A 244 -12.48 -21.17 -12.42
CA ARG A 244 -11.25 -21.34 -13.22
C ARG A 244 -10.13 -22.01 -12.44
N SER A 245 -9.17 -22.62 -13.14
CA SER A 245 -7.95 -23.19 -12.58
C SER A 245 -6.72 -22.78 -13.39
N GLY A 246 -5.51 -23.08 -12.90
CA GLY A 246 -4.26 -22.68 -13.56
C GLY A 246 -4.09 -21.16 -13.55
N ILE A 247 -4.52 -20.53 -12.45
CA ILE A 247 -4.64 -19.09 -12.28
C ILE A 247 -3.53 -18.50 -11.42
N THR A 248 -3.47 -17.17 -11.41
CA THR A 248 -2.63 -16.37 -10.52
C THR A 248 -3.41 -15.15 -10.02
N SER A 249 -2.96 -14.53 -8.94
CA SER A 249 -3.53 -13.28 -8.41
C SER A 249 -2.48 -12.25 -8.02
N GLY A 250 -2.92 -10.99 -7.98
CA GLY A 250 -2.13 -9.86 -7.48
C GLY A 250 -2.97 -8.98 -6.56
N VAL A 251 -2.37 -8.46 -5.50
CA VAL A 251 -3.06 -7.52 -4.59
C VAL A 251 -2.67 -6.09 -4.95
N ILE A 252 -3.65 -5.28 -5.34
CA ILE A 252 -3.49 -3.84 -5.58
C ILE A 252 -4.58 -3.12 -4.78
N ASN A 253 -4.22 -2.09 -4.01
CA ASN A 253 -5.18 -1.28 -3.25
C ASN A 253 -6.09 -2.11 -2.33
N GLY A 254 -5.55 -3.16 -1.70
CA GLY A 254 -6.30 -4.07 -0.82
C GLY A 254 -7.28 -5.02 -1.53
N ARG A 255 -7.39 -4.94 -2.86
CA ARG A 255 -8.25 -5.80 -3.67
C ARG A 255 -7.45 -6.91 -4.33
N ILE A 256 -8.05 -8.08 -4.48
CA ILE A 256 -7.40 -9.27 -5.05
C ILE A 256 -7.81 -9.38 -6.51
N HIS A 257 -6.87 -9.09 -7.40
CA HIS A 257 -7.04 -9.21 -8.84
C HIS A 257 -6.78 -10.64 -9.27
N VAL A 258 -7.71 -11.23 -10.01
CA VAL A 258 -7.63 -12.60 -10.55
C VAL A 258 -7.89 -12.54 -12.05
N THR A 259 -7.04 -13.19 -12.83
CA THR A 259 -7.20 -13.25 -14.29
C THR A 259 -6.74 -14.58 -14.82
N ALA A 260 -6.94 -14.77 -16.11
CA ALA A 260 -6.46 -15.92 -16.86
C ALA A 260 -7.07 -17.25 -16.36
N GLY A 261 -6.41 -18.36 -16.68
CA GLY A 261 -6.77 -19.71 -16.26
C GLY A 261 -7.51 -20.51 -17.33
N GLU A 262 -7.86 -21.74 -16.98
CA GLU A 262 -8.62 -22.68 -17.81
C GLU A 262 -10.11 -22.61 -17.48
N GLY A 263 -10.95 -22.54 -18.50
CA GLY A 263 -12.41 -22.43 -18.39
C GLY A 263 -13.16 -23.76 -18.46
N HIS A 264 -12.51 -24.90 -18.19
CA HIS A 264 -13.09 -26.23 -18.29
C HIS A 264 -14.51 -26.31 -17.69
N PRO A 265 -15.52 -26.81 -18.44
CA PRO A 265 -15.40 -27.63 -19.66
C PRO A 265 -15.39 -26.82 -20.99
N SER A 266 -15.18 -25.50 -20.97
CA SER A 266 -15.26 -24.68 -22.18
C SER A 266 -14.23 -25.03 -23.27
N GLY A 267 -13.13 -25.72 -22.93
CA GLY A 267 -12.09 -26.03 -23.90
C GLY A 267 -11.08 -24.89 -24.10
N ALA A 268 -11.16 -23.80 -23.32
CA ALA A 268 -10.47 -22.55 -23.61
C ALA A 268 -9.71 -21.96 -22.40
N THR A 269 -8.59 -21.32 -22.70
CA THR A 269 -7.95 -20.37 -21.78
C THR A 269 -8.78 -19.09 -21.67
N LEU A 270 -8.75 -18.47 -20.50
CA LEU A 270 -9.52 -17.27 -20.19
C LEU A 270 -8.62 -16.04 -20.25
N SER A 271 -9.21 -14.89 -20.58
CA SER A 271 -8.60 -13.56 -20.42
C SER A 271 -9.36 -12.67 -19.44
N SER A 272 -10.52 -13.13 -18.96
CA SER A 272 -11.37 -12.37 -18.05
C SER A 272 -10.60 -12.02 -16.78
N HIS A 273 -10.77 -10.78 -16.34
CA HIS A 273 -10.13 -10.21 -15.17
C HIS A 273 -11.24 -9.87 -14.16
N GLU A 274 -11.23 -10.53 -13.02
CA GLU A 274 -12.21 -10.37 -11.96
C GLU A 274 -11.46 -9.98 -10.68
N VAL A 275 -11.99 -8.98 -9.98
CA VAL A 275 -11.34 -8.39 -8.81
C VAL A 275 -12.25 -8.58 -7.62
N TYR A 276 -11.74 -9.23 -6.60
CA TYR A 276 -12.42 -9.43 -5.33
C TYR A 276 -12.05 -8.31 -4.37
N ASP A 277 -13.05 -7.73 -3.73
CA ASP A 277 -12.88 -6.78 -2.65
C ASP A 277 -13.22 -7.45 -1.30
N PRO A 278 -12.20 -7.79 -0.50
CA PRO A 278 -12.40 -8.47 0.78
C PRO A 278 -13.16 -7.66 1.84
N ALA A 279 -13.19 -6.33 1.72
CA ALA A 279 -13.88 -5.47 2.68
C ALA A 279 -15.41 -5.50 2.46
N THR A 280 -15.83 -5.81 1.25
CA THR A 280 -17.24 -5.83 0.81
C THR A 280 -17.76 -7.24 0.59
N ASP A 281 -16.85 -8.21 0.49
CA ASP A 281 -17.11 -9.57 0.06
C ASP A 281 -17.79 -9.65 -1.32
N THR A 282 -17.30 -8.88 -2.29
CA THR A 282 -17.89 -8.83 -3.63
C THR A 282 -16.86 -8.84 -4.75
N TRP A 283 -17.34 -9.09 -5.97
CA TRP A 283 -16.54 -9.21 -7.18
C TRP A 283 -16.94 -8.16 -8.21
N ALA A 284 -15.95 -7.62 -8.92
CA ALA A 284 -16.14 -6.74 -10.07
C ALA A 284 -15.32 -7.23 -11.28
N THR A 285 -15.87 -7.07 -12.48
CA THR A 285 -15.19 -7.40 -13.73
C THR A 285 -14.38 -6.21 -14.23
N PHE A 286 -13.08 -6.41 -14.45
CA PHE A 286 -12.10 -5.45 -14.96
C PHE A 286 -11.78 -5.71 -16.45
N PRO A 287 -11.11 -4.74 -17.14
CA PRO A 287 -10.64 -4.96 -18.50
C PRO A 287 -9.83 -6.25 -18.61
N SER A 288 -10.23 -7.10 -19.54
CA SER A 288 -9.58 -8.40 -19.78
C SER A 288 -8.11 -8.23 -20.16
N MET A 289 -7.30 -9.19 -19.73
CA MET A 289 -5.93 -9.36 -20.19
C MET A 289 -5.91 -9.49 -21.74
N PRO A 290 -4.94 -8.89 -22.46
CA PRO A 290 -4.95 -8.95 -23.93
C PRO A 290 -4.80 -10.38 -24.48
N THR A 291 -4.06 -11.25 -23.79
CA THR A 291 -3.80 -12.62 -24.24
C THR A 291 -4.29 -13.66 -23.25
N ALA A 292 -5.33 -14.43 -23.60
CA ALA A 292 -5.84 -15.54 -22.79
C ALA A 292 -4.80 -16.66 -22.60
N ARG A 293 -4.56 -17.06 -21.34
CA ARG A 293 -3.47 -17.97 -20.94
C ARG A 293 -3.82 -18.76 -19.68
N HIS A 294 -3.09 -19.83 -19.37
CA HIS A 294 -3.13 -20.54 -18.07
C HIS A 294 -1.71 -20.91 -17.59
N GLY A 295 -1.57 -21.37 -16.35
CA GLY A 295 -0.30 -21.81 -15.78
C GLY A 295 0.72 -20.67 -15.74
N LEU A 296 0.27 -19.49 -15.30
CA LEU A 296 1.05 -18.25 -15.33
C LEU A 296 1.68 -17.95 -13.97
N ALA A 297 2.79 -17.24 -14.02
CA ALA A 297 3.33 -16.57 -12.86
C ALA A 297 2.87 -15.11 -12.80
N SER A 298 2.84 -14.51 -11.61
CA SER A 298 2.62 -13.07 -11.50
C SER A 298 3.27 -12.43 -10.27
N GLY A 299 3.41 -11.11 -10.31
CA GLY A 299 3.88 -10.32 -9.17
C GLY A 299 3.43 -8.87 -9.26
N VAL A 300 3.17 -8.24 -8.10
CA VAL A 300 2.85 -6.82 -8.03
C VAL A 300 4.09 -6.02 -7.66
N ALA A 301 4.51 -5.12 -8.53
CA ALA A 301 5.69 -4.28 -8.34
C ALA A 301 5.41 -2.87 -8.89
N ASN A 302 5.88 -1.83 -8.19
CA ASN A 302 5.69 -0.43 -8.61
C ASN A 302 4.23 -0.07 -8.95
N GLY A 303 3.27 -0.61 -8.18
CA GLY A 303 1.83 -0.35 -8.36
C GLY A 303 1.19 -1.01 -9.59
N ARG A 304 1.90 -1.90 -10.29
CA ARG A 304 1.38 -2.67 -11.42
C ARG A 304 1.44 -4.16 -11.13
N TRP A 305 0.47 -4.90 -11.67
CA TRP A 305 0.43 -6.35 -11.61
C TRP A 305 0.93 -6.97 -12.91
N TYR A 306 2.03 -7.69 -12.86
CA TYR A 306 2.68 -8.29 -14.02
C TYR A 306 2.30 -9.77 -14.12
N VAL A 307 1.73 -10.17 -15.25
CA VAL A 307 1.31 -11.54 -15.57
C VAL A 307 2.23 -12.11 -16.65
N ILE A 308 2.95 -13.17 -16.32
CA ILE A 308 4.17 -13.62 -16.98
C ILE A 308 3.99 -15.04 -17.53
N GLY A 309 4.40 -15.24 -18.78
CA GLY A 309 4.38 -16.53 -19.47
C GLY A 309 2.98 -17.15 -19.56
N GLY A 310 2.88 -18.47 -19.47
CA GLY A 310 1.65 -19.26 -19.55
C GLY A 310 1.47 -19.96 -20.89
N GLY A 311 0.58 -20.95 -20.92
CA GLY A 311 0.15 -21.67 -22.13
C GLY A 311 -1.10 -21.05 -22.75
N LEU A 312 -1.15 -20.95 -24.09
CA LEU A 312 -2.29 -20.37 -24.81
C LEU A 312 -3.47 -21.34 -24.96
N LEU A 313 -3.22 -22.65 -24.89
CA LEU A 313 -4.22 -23.71 -24.97
C LEU A 313 -4.32 -24.41 -23.61
N GLU A 314 -5.53 -24.74 -23.15
CA GLU A 314 -5.73 -25.38 -21.85
C GLU A 314 -5.19 -26.83 -21.78
N GLY A 315 -4.97 -27.31 -20.55
CA GLY A 315 -4.58 -28.68 -20.27
C GLY A 315 -3.34 -29.12 -21.05
N GLY A 316 -3.36 -30.31 -21.63
CA GLY A 316 -2.25 -30.84 -22.43
C GLY A 316 -1.87 -29.99 -23.65
N GLY A 317 -2.73 -29.05 -24.09
CA GLY A 317 -2.41 -28.08 -25.13
C GLY A 317 -1.25 -27.14 -24.75
N THR A 318 -0.93 -27.02 -23.46
CA THR A 318 0.22 -26.24 -22.96
C THR A 318 1.53 -26.66 -23.61
N PHE A 319 1.71 -27.96 -23.93
CA PHE A 319 2.95 -28.51 -24.48
C PHE A 319 3.30 -28.01 -25.89
N SER A 320 2.36 -27.40 -26.61
CA SER A 320 2.58 -26.80 -27.94
C SER A 320 2.26 -25.32 -27.98
N SER A 321 2.01 -24.70 -26.82
CA SER A 321 1.46 -23.34 -26.75
C SER A 321 2.08 -22.46 -25.67
N LEU A 322 3.29 -22.78 -25.23
CA LEU A 322 4.04 -21.95 -24.29
C LEU A 322 4.14 -20.51 -24.81
N SER A 323 4.17 -19.55 -23.90
CA SER A 323 4.35 -18.13 -24.21
C SER A 323 5.43 -17.52 -23.33
N ASN A 324 6.07 -16.47 -23.85
CA ASN A 324 7.01 -15.64 -23.13
C ASN A 324 6.45 -14.23 -22.89
N ILE A 325 5.13 -14.08 -23.01
CA ILE A 325 4.43 -12.80 -22.97
C ILE A 325 4.43 -12.29 -21.53
N VAL A 326 4.67 -10.99 -21.37
CA VAL A 326 4.52 -10.29 -20.08
C VAL A 326 3.55 -9.15 -20.28
N GLU A 327 2.42 -9.21 -19.57
CA GLU A 327 1.39 -8.19 -19.62
C GLU A 327 1.23 -7.60 -18.22
N ALA A 328 1.36 -6.29 -18.11
CA ALA A 328 1.25 -5.58 -16.85
C ALA A 328 -0.05 -4.78 -16.80
N PHE A 329 -0.84 -5.02 -15.77
CA PHE A 329 -2.04 -4.26 -15.48
C PHE A 329 -1.71 -3.12 -14.53
N ALA A 330 -2.12 -1.91 -14.91
CA ALA A 330 -2.28 -0.80 -13.99
C ALA A 330 -3.78 -0.56 -13.81
N VAL A 331 -4.22 -0.46 -12.57
CA VAL A 331 -5.52 0.17 -12.29
C VAL A 331 -5.46 1.55 -12.92
N ALA A 332 -6.52 1.94 -13.62
CA ALA A 332 -6.53 3.25 -14.23
C ALA A 332 -6.27 4.25 -13.10
N PRO A 333 -5.34 5.20 -13.26
CA PRO A 333 -5.47 6.41 -12.47
C PRO A 333 -6.92 6.86 -12.71
N ALA A 334 -7.66 7.20 -11.65
CA ALA A 334 -8.98 7.80 -11.82
C ALA A 334 -8.82 8.83 -12.95
N SER A 335 -9.56 8.64 -14.05
CA SER A 335 -9.38 9.44 -15.26
C SER A 335 -9.36 10.92 -14.82
N PRO A 336 -8.54 11.81 -15.42
CA PRO A 336 -8.67 13.25 -15.19
C PRO A 336 -10.00 13.70 -15.81
N GLY A 337 -11.09 13.28 -15.18
CA GLY A 337 -12.40 13.82 -15.38
C GLY A 337 -12.29 15.29 -15.00
N ASN A 338 -12.94 16.10 -15.83
CA ASN A 338 -13.34 17.46 -15.50
C ASN A 338 -13.62 17.57 -13.99
N PRO A 339 -13.11 18.58 -13.26
CA PRO A 339 -13.26 18.68 -11.81
C PRO A 339 -14.74 18.60 -11.45
N THR A 340 -15.20 17.42 -11.07
CA THR A 340 -16.51 17.22 -10.47
C THR A 340 -16.25 17.09 -8.97
N ALA A 341 -16.81 18.03 -8.24
CA ALA A 341 -16.77 18.08 -6.78
C ALA A 341 -17.45 16.83 -6.18
N GLY A 342 -16.69 15.76 -5.97
CA GLY A 342 -17.09 14.61 -5.16
C GLY A 342 -16.88 14.88 -3.66
N ALA A 343 -17.81 14.43 -2.83
CA ALA A 343 -18.02 14.69 -1.41
C ALA A 343 -17.02 14.02 -0.44
N GLY A 344 -15.77 13.75 -0.85
CA GLY A 344 -14.69 13.43 0.09
C GLY A 344 -14.20 14.70 0.80
N ARG A 345 -13.54 14.66 1.96
CA ARG A 345 -12.92 15.85 2.55
C ARG A 345 -11.70 15.54 3.40
N ILE A 346 -10.78 16.48 3.53
CA ILE A 346 -9.66 16.39 4.47
C ILE A 346 -10.25 16.51 5.88
N VAL A 347 -10.01 15.51 6.72
CA VAL A 347 -10.49 15.53 8.13
C VAL A 347 -9.38 15.60 9.16
N ASN A 348 -8.12 15.45 8.73
CA ASN A 348 -6.99 15.65 9.61
C ASN A 348 -5.73 16.08 8.86
N ALA A 349 -4.75 16.53 9.63
CA ALA A 349 -3.34 16.53 9.27
C ALA A 349 -2.53 16.00 10.43
N SER A 350 -1.49 15.23 10.12
CA SER A 350 -0.54 14.71 11.09
C SER A 350 0.89 14.91 10.57
N VAL A 351 1.80 15.32 11.44
CA VAL A 351 3.19 15.56 11.10
C VAL A 351 4.06 14.92 12.15
N LEU A 352 4.88 13.96 11.72
CA LEU A 352 5.92 13.44 12.57
C LEU A 352 7.22 14.18 12.31
N GLY A 353 7.69 14.92 13.30
CA GLY A 353 8.85 15.79 13.14
C GLY A 353 9.79 15.75 14.35
N ALA A 354 11.08 15.94 14.12
CA ALA A 354 12.04 16.20 15.19
C ALA A 354 12.24 17.70 15.41
N LEU A 355 12.41 18.12 16.67
CA LEU A 355 13.03 19.39 17.06
C LEU A 355 14.50 19.09 17.35
N GLY A 356 15.40 19.49 16.46
CA GLY A 356 16.82 19.14 16.50
C GLY A 356 17.68 20.08 17.36
N SER A 357 17.16 21.25 17.70
CA SER A 357 17.88 22.27 18.47
C SER A 357 17.01 22.98 19.50
N ALA A 358 17.64 23.54 20.53
CA ALA A 358 16.95 24.26 21.59
C ALA A 358 16.19 25.47 21.03
N GLY A 359 14.91 25.60 21.39
CA GLY A 359 14.04 26.68 20.91
C GLY A 359 13.52 26.49 19.48
N GLU A 360 13.83 25.36 18.83
CA GLU A 360 13.30 25.05 17.50
C GLU A 360 11.78 24.87 17.56
N SER A 361 11.11 25.32 16.50
CA SER A 361 9.68 25.10 16.30
C SER A 361 9.38 24.91 14.82
N PHE A 362 8.22 24.32 14.53
CA PHE A 362 7.67 24.28 13.18
C PHE A 362 6.17 24.59 13.23
N SER A 363 5.60 24.98 12.10
CA SER A 363 4.20 25.40 12.04
C SER A 363 3.38 24.44 11.18
N LEU A 364 2.21 24.05 11.68
CA LEU A 364 1.13 23.52 10.87
C LEU A 364 0.20 24.68 10.51
N GLY A 365 0.03 24.97 9.23
CA GLY A 365 -1.00 25.89 8.76
C GLY A 365 -2.25 25.12 8.36
N PHE A 366 -3.42 25.72 8.53
CA PHE A 366 -4.67 25.15 8.05
C PHE A 366 -5.71 26.25 7.85
N VAL A 367 -6.68 25.99 6.98
CA VAL A 367 -7.78 26.91 6.70
C VAL A 367 -9.09 26.23 7.08
N VAL A 368 -9.85 26.87 7.97
CA VAL A 368 -11.22 26.48 8.27
C VAL A 368 -12.14 27.27 7.35
N GLY A 369 -12.97 26.60 6.56
CA GLY A 369 -13.83 27.26 5.60
C GLY A 369 -14.70 26.32 4.77
N GLY A 370 -14.76 26.60 3.47
CA GLY A 370 -15.78 26.13 2.54
C GLY A 370 -16.54 27.31 1.94
N GLU A 371 -16.87 27.22 0.64
CA GLU A 371 -17.69 28.23 -0.01
C GLU A 371 -19.10 28.23 0.60
N GLY A 372 -19.63 29.42 0.92
CA GLY A 372 -20.94 29.57 1.57
C GLY A 372 -21.02 29.13 3.04
N THR A 373 -19.94 28.66 3.67
CA THR A 373 -19.94 28.27 5.09
C THR A 373 -19.75 29.48 6.01
N ALA A 374 -20.35 29.43 7.21
CA ALA A 374 -20.20 30.44 8.27
C ALA A 374 -20.03 29.76 9.65
N GLY A 375 -19.43 30.46 10.60
CA GLY A 375 -19.22 29.98 11.96
C GLY A 375 -17.85 29.36 12.21
N ALA A 376 -17.78 28.45 13.18
CA ALA A 376 -16.56 27.79 13.64
C ALA A 376 -16.66 26.27 13.48
N LYS A 377 -15.50 25.61 13.32
CA LYS A 377 -15.36 24.16 13.29
C LYS A 377 -14.68 23.69 14.57
N PRO A 378 -15.31 22.80 15.37
CA PRO A 378 -14.61 22.20 16.48
C PRO A 378 -13.48 21.29 15.96
N LEU A 379 -12.25 21.53 16.42
CA LEU A 379 -11.06 20.77 16.06
C LEU A 379 -10.38 20.23 17.33
N LEU A 380 -9.85 19.02 17.26
CA LEU A 380 -8.89 18.49 18.22
C LEU A 380 -7.48 18.78 17.70
N ILE A 381 -6.68 19.51 18.46
CA ILE A 381 -5.28 19.82 18.18
C ILE A 381 -4.41 19.13 19.24
N ARG A 382 -3.31 18.51 18.84
CA ARG A 382 -2.40 17.82 19.75
C ARG A 382 -0.94 17.93 19.34
N ALA A 383 -0.07 17.95 20.34
CA ALA A 383 1.36 17.76 20.20
C ALA A 383 1.77 16.61 21.15
N VAL A 384 2.19 15.50 20.55
CA VAL A 384 2.38 14.22 21.24
C VAL A 384 3.86 13.88 21.29
N GLY A 385 4.36 13.73 22.51
CA GLY A 385 5.74 13.50 22.87
C GLY A 385 5.84 12.26 23.75
N PRO A 386 5.60 12.33 25.08
CA PRO A 386 5.69 11.16 25.95
C PRO A 386 4.89 9.94 25.47
N SER A 387 3.67 10.15 24.97
CA SER A 387 2.82 9.05 24.45
C SER A 387 3.32 8.45 23.14
N LEU A 388 4.28 9.09 22.48
CA LEU A 388 4.90 8.62 21.25
C LEU A 388 6.03 7.59 21.52
N SER A 389 6.53 7.53 22.75
CA SER A 389 7.66 6.67 23.16
C SER A 389 7.52 5.20 22.76
N PRO A 390 6.34 4.54 22.81
CA PRO A 390 6.18 3.17 22.34
C PRO A 390 6.48 2.97 20.84
N PHE A 391 6.41 4.05 20.07
CA PHE A 391 6.55 4.04 18.61
C PHE A 391 7.92 4.50 18.13
N VAL A 392 8.52 5.50 18.80
CA VAL A 392 9.80 6.11 18.41
C VAL A 392 10.95 5.81 19.38
N GLY A 393 10.68 5.08 20.48
CA GLY A 393 11.66 4.77 21.52
C GLY A 393 12.03 6.00 22.37
N ALA A 394 13.25 6.02 22.90
CA ALA A 394 13.75 7.08 23.80
C ALA A 394 14.01 8.44 23.11
N GLY A 395 13.61 8.61 21.85
CA GLY A 395 13.81 9.83 21.07
C GLY A 395 12.61 10.77 21.06
N ALA A 396 11.51 10.43 21.75
CA ALA A 396 10.34 11.30 21.83
C ALA A 396 10.64 12.60 22.58
N LEU A 397 9.95 13.69 22.22
CA LEU A 397 10.05 14.96 22.92
C LEU A 397 9.38 14.82 24.30
N ASP A 398 10.11 15.11 25.37
CA ASP A 398 9.61 14.89 26.74
C ASP A 398 8.45 15.82 27.14
N ASP A 399 8.38 17.02 26.54
CA ASP A 399 7.48 18.09 26.98
C ASP A 399 7.02 18.94 25.77
N PRO A 400 6.18 18.39 24.89
CA PRO A 400 5.66 19.10 23.73
C PRO A 400 4.66 20.19 24.13
N ARG A 401 4.69 21.32 23.42
CA ARG A 401 3.70 22.39 23.53
C ARG A 401 3.28 22.91 22.17
N PHE A 402 2.16 23.63 22.15
CA PHE A 402 1.78 24.38 20.98
C PHE A 402 1.15 25.74 21.29
N GLU A 403 1.22 26.63 20.30
CA GLU A 403 0.54 27.93 20.28
C GLU A 403 -0.35 28.01 19.03
N LEU A 404 -1.62 28.34 19.21
CA LEU A 404 -2.59 28.50 18.12
C LEU A 404 -2.74 29.98 17.74
N PHE A 405 -2.77 30.24 16.44
CA PHE A 405 -2.89 31.57 15.85
C PHE A 405 -4.06 31.65 14.87
N ALA A 406 -4.71 32.82 14.82
CA ALA A 406 -5.61 33.25 13.75
C ALA A 406 -4.94 34.42 13.01
N GLY A 407 -4.46 34.18 11.80
CA GLY A 407 -3.49 35.06 11.15
C GLY A 407 -2.24 35.27 12.04
N ALA A 408 -1.92 36.52 12.35
CA ALA A 408 -0.78 36.87 13.20
C ALA A 408 -1.09 36.86 14.72
N ASN A 409 -2.37 36.75 15.11
CA ASN A 409 -2.78 36.88 16.51
C ASN A 409 -2.79 35.52 17.19
N LYS A 410 -2.06 35.39 18.30
CA LYS A 410 -2.15 34.20 19.17
C LYS A 410 -3.52 34.17 19.84
N THR A 411 -4.24 33.05 19.72
CA THR A 411 -5.58 32.88 20.30
C THR A 411 -5.58 31.93 21.48
N GLU A 412 -4.79 30.86 21.43
CA GLU A 412 -4.71 29.85 22.50
C GLU A 412 -3.29 29.25 22.58
N ASP A 413 -2.96 28.58 23.69
CA ASP A 413 -1.79 27.71 23.81
C ASP A 413 -2.03 26.62 24.84
N ASN A 414 -1.27 25.53 24.71
CA ASN A 414 -1.34 24.42 25.66
C ASN A 414 0.00 23.66 25.69
N ASP A 415 0.43 23.28 26.89
CA ASP A 415 1.67 22.51 27.13
C ASP A 415 1.45 21.21 27.91
N ASN A 416 0.20 20.87 28.29
CA ASN A 416 -0.16 19.63 28.97
C ASN A 416 -1.65 19.29 28.78
N TRP A 417 -2.02 18.03 28.61
CA TRP A 417 -3.42 17.62 28.37
C TRP A 417 -4.19 17.27 29.66
N GLY A 418 -3.48 17.02 30.76
CA GLY A 418 -4.03 16.89 32.11
C GLY A 418 -4.99 15.72 32.37
N GLY A 419 -5.16 14.79 31.43
CA GLY A 419 -6.03 13.62 31.62
C GLY A 419 -7.53 13.90 31.51
N ALA A 420 -7.95 15.04 30.95
CA ALA A 420 -9.36 15.43 30.93
C ALA A 420 -10.23 14.43 30.14
N ALA A 421 -11.34 13.98 30.75
CA ALA A 421 -12.26 13.02 30.12
C ALA A 421 -12.88 13.53 28.81
N THR A 422 -13.12 14.84 28.71
CA THR A 422 -13.59 15.49 27.48
C THR A 422 -12.59 15.35 26.34
N LEU A 423 -11.29 15.56 26.61
CA LEU A 423 -10.23 15.35 25.64
C LEU A 423 -10.10 13.87 25.27
N ALA A 424 -10.11 12.97 26.26
CA ALA A 424 -10.07 11.52 26.01
C ALA A 424 -11.21 11.05 25.09
N ASN A 425 -12.44 11.50 25.35
CA ASN A 425 -13.59 11.21 24.50
C ASN A 425 -13.43 11.81 23.10
N ALA A 426 -12.86 13.02 23.00
CA ALA A 426 -12.59 13.65 21.72
C ALA A 426 -11.57 12.85 20.89
N MET A 427 -10.49 12.35 21.50
CA MET A 427 -9.52 11.48 20.81
C MET A 427 -10.18 10.23 20.26
N ALA A 428 -10.95 9.54 21.12
CA ALA A 428 -11.66 8.32 20.74
C ALA A 428 -12.66 8.60 19.60
N GLY A 429 -13.36 9.72 19.65
CA GLY A 429 -14.35 10.13 18.65
C GLY A 429 -13.77 10.42 17.27
N VAL A 430 -12.49 10.79 17.18
CA VAL A 430 -11.79 10.99 15.90
C VAL A 430 -10.87 9.81 15.53
N GLY A 431 -10.89 8.74 16.33
CA GLY A 431 -10.06 7.54 16.13
C GLY A 431 -8.60 7.67 16.57
N ALA A 432 -8.19 8.82 17.12
CA ALA A 432 -6.81 9.05 17.52
C ALA A 432 -6.46 8.23 18.78
N PHE A 433 -5.24 7.69 18.82
CA PHE A 433 -4.81 6.90 19.97
C PHE A 433 -4.79 7.73 21.26
N ALA A 434 -4.99 7.02 22.38
CA ALA A 434 -5.06 7.62 23.71
C ALA A 434 -3.68 8.12 24.16
N LEU A 435 -3.66 9.31 24.75
CA LEU A 435 -2.47 9.81 25.44
C LEU A 435 -2.27 9.03 26.75
N ALA A 436 -1.00 8.83 27.11
CA ALA A 436 -0.56 8.33 28.40
C ALA A 436 -1.24 9.14 29.51
N GLY A 437 -1.56 8.48 30.63
CA GLY A 437 -2.46 8.96 31.67
C GLY A 437 -2.17 10.37 32.19
N ALA A 438 -3.02 10.89 33.08
CA ALA A 438 -3.10 12.33 33.42
C ALA A 438 -1.80 13.08 33.76
N ALA A 439 -0.73 12.37 34.15
CA ALA A 439 0.61 12.94 34.39
C ALA A 439 1.45 13.16 33.12
N SER A 440 0.98 12.75 31.95
CA SER A 440 1.71 12.92 30.69
C SER A 440 1.77 14.38 30.29
N ARG A 441 2.94 14.78 29.76
CA ARG A 441 3.21 16.13 29.25
C ARG A 441 2.87 16.32 27.79
N ASP A 442 2.13 15.38 27.19
CA ASP A 442 1.53 15.63 25.87
C ASP A 442 0.57 16.83 25.96
N ALA A 443 0.50 17.65 24.92
CA ALA A 443 -0.42 18.77 24.85
C ALA A 443 -1.62 18.42 23.96
N ALA A 444 -2.84 18.77 24.38
CA ALA A 444 -4.04 18.62 23.57
C ALA A 444 -5.10 19.67 23.91
N LEU A 445 -5.86 20.09 22.91
CA LEU A 445 -6.95 21.06 23.00
C LEU A 445 -8.08 20.64 22.08
N VAL A 446 -9.33 20.83 22.52
CA VAL A 446 -10.49 20.90 21.64
C VAL A 446 -11.00 22.33 21.63
N GLY A 447 -10.94 22.98 20.46
CA GLY A 447 -11.33 24.38 20.29
C GLY A 447 -12.32 24.57 19.15
N ALA A 448 -13.25 25.52 19.30
CA ALA A 448 -14.14 25.93 18.22
C ALA A 448 -13.43 26.98 17.34
N ILE A 449 -12.81 26.52 16.26
CA ILE A 449 -11.94 27.36 15.44
C ILE A 449 -12.76 28.12 14.39
N PRO A 450 -12.77 29.47 14.40
CA PRO A 450 -13.53 30.27 13.44
C PRO A 450 -13.11 30.00 11.98
N LYS A 451 -13.96 30.38 11.04
CA LYS A 451 -13.58 30.42 9.61
C LYS A 451 -12.42 31.39 9.39
N GLY A 452 -11.40 30.95 8.65
CA GLY A 452 -10.22 31.76 8.30
C GLY A 452 -8.93 30.96 8.26
N ASP A 453 -7.82 31.69 8.17
CA ASP A 453 -6.47 31.15 8.15
C ASP A 453 -5.93 31.01 9.57
N HIS A 454 -5.46 29.81 9.89
CA HIS A 454 -4.94 29.46 11.20
C HIS A 454 -3.58 28.78 11.10
N SER A 455 -2.82 28.87 12.18
CA SER A 455 -1.61 28.07 12.32
C SER A 455 -1.39 27.62 13.75
N VAL A 456 -0.77 26.47 13.91
CA VAL A 456 -0.32 25.93 15.19
C VAL A 456 1.19 25.84 15.14
N ARG A 457 1.86 26.58 16.01
CA ARG A 457 3.31 26.48 16.20
C ARG A 457 3.60 25.42 17.24
N ILE A 458 4.35 24.38 16.84
CA ILE A 458 4.76 23.26 17.69
C ILE A 458 6.16 23.50 18.20
N GLY A 459 6.37 23.36 19.51
CA GLY A 459 7.68 23.51 20.14
C GLY A 459 7.82 22.65 21.39
N ALA A 460 8.91 22.86 22.12
CA ALA A 460 9.14 22.26 23.43
C ALA A 460 8.81 23.26 24.54
N SER A 461 8.32 22.77 25.68
CA SER A 461 8.37 23.55 26.92
C SER A 461 9.83 23.66 27.38
N GLY A 462 10.36 24.88 27.44
CA GLY A 462 11.79 25.11 27.66
C GLY A 462 12.65 24.85 26.42
N ASN A 463 13.77 24.13 26.60
CA ASN A 463 14.80 23.90 25.57
C ASN A 463 14.91 22.43 25.12
N GLY A 464 13.82 21.66 25.30
CA GLY A 464 13.79 20.25 24.93
C GLY A 464 13.98 20.01 23.42
N THR A 465 14.56 18.86 23.09
CA THR A 465 14.73 18.37 21.71
C THR A 465 14.20 16.95 21.62
N GLY A 466 13.65 16.56 20.47
CA GLY A 466 13.11 15.21 20.30
C GLY A 466 12.05 15.13 19.21
N THR A 467 11.52 13.93 19.00
CA THR A 467 10.44 13.66 18.05
C THR A 467 9.08 13.97 18.65
N VAL A 468 8.29 14.76 17.95
CA VAL A 468 6.92 15.11 18.28
C VAL A 468 6.00 14.76 17.11
N LEU A 469 4.83 14.22 17.43
CA LEU A 469 3.74 14.04 16.49
C LEU A 469 2.74 15.18 16.71
N ALA A 470 2.57 16.03 15.71
CA ALA A 470 1.63 17.14 15.75
C ALA A 470 0.42 16.82 14.87
N GLU A 471 -0.79 16.94 15.40
CA GLU A 471 -2.00 16.52 14.70
C GLU A 471 -3.15 17.50 14.90
N ILE A 472 -3.98 17.63 13.87
CA ILE A 472 -5.22 18.41 13.86
C ILE A 472 -6.30 17.50 13.30
N TYR A 473 -7.40 17.31 14.02
CA TYR A 473 -8.54 16.52 13.60
C TYR A 473 -9.82 17.35 13.60
N GLU A 474 -10.66 17.13 12.59
CA GLU A 474 -12.05 17.55 12.64
C GLU A 474 -12.84 16.76 13.68
N MET A 475 -13.51 17.46 14.60
CA MET A 475 -14.49 16.80 15.45
C MET A 475 -15.77 16.48 14.66
N PRO A 476 -16.43 15.34 14.94
CA PRO A 476 -17.76 15.06 14.43
C PRO A 476 -18.75 16.14 14.83
N VAL A 477 -19.62 16.53 13.90
CA VAL A 477 -20.71 17.48 14.16
C VAL A 477 -22.01 16.71 14.40
N ALA A 478 -22.78 17.13 15.40
CA ALA A 478 -24.11 16.58 15.65
C ALA A 478 -25.03 16.88 14.45
N GLY A 479 -25.65 15.86 13.87
CA GLY A 479 -26.51 15.99 12.69
C GLY A 479 -25.83 15.69 11.35
N GLY A 480 -24.54 15.32 11.35
CA GLY A 480 -23.81 14.96 10.13
C GLY A 480 -23.27 16.18 9.37
N PHE A 481 -22.45 15.92 8.35
CA PHE A 481 -21.81 16.97 7.57
C PHE A 481 -22.72 17.41 6.41
N THR A 482 -22.81 18.72 6.18
CA THR A 482 -23.45 19.31 4.99
C THR A 482 -22.45 20.23 4.28
N SER A 483 -22.69 20.54 3.00
CA SER A 483 -21.85 21.51 2.25
C SER A 483 -21.76 22.89 2.91
N ALA A 484 -22.74 23.25 3.74
CA ALA A 484 -22.77 24.49 4.53
C ALA A 484 -21.99 24.41 5.86
N THR A 485 -21.48 23.24 6.25
CA THR A 485 -20.71 23.04 7.48
C THR A 485 -19.26 23.49 7.26
N PRO A 486 -18.70 24.39 8.10
CA PRO A 486 -17.27 24.72 8.07
C PRO A 486 -16.39 23.47 8.19
N ARG A 487 -15.28 23.42 7.46
CA ARG A 487 -14.34 22.29 7.41
C ARG A 487 -12.92 22.71 7.14
N LEU A 488 -11.96 21.81 7.32
CA LEU A 488 -10.61 21.96 6.78
C LEU A 488 -10.69 21.96 5.25
N VAL A 489 -10.10 22.96 4.59
CA VAL A 489 -9.97 23.02 3.12
C VAL A 489 -8.53 23.00 2.64
N ASN A 490 -7.59 23.22 3.56
CA ASN A 490 -6.16 23.08 3.37
C ASN A 490 -5.51 22.67 4.68
N VAL A 491 -4.44 21.89 4.56
CA VAL A 491 -3.45 21.67 5.62
C VAL A 491 -2.06 21.89 5.05
N SER A 492 -1.16 22.45 5.85
CA SER A 492 0.18 22.80 5.44
C SER A 492 1.19 22.68 6.57
N VAL A 493 2.46 22.51 6.21
CA VAL A 493 3.57 22.35 7.14
C VAL A 493 4.74 23.19 6.65
N LEU A 494 5.15 24.18 7.44
CA LEU A 494 6.36 24.95 7.21
C LEU A 494 7.43 24.47 8.19
N LYS A 495 8.49 23.86 7.65
CA LYS A 495 9.53 23.24 8.48
C LYS A 495 10.90 23.27 7.79
N GLN A 496 11.95 23.32 8.60
CA GLN A 496 13.31 23.02 8.16
C GLN A 496 13.47 21.51 7.93
N LEU A 497 13.67 21.11 6.68
CA LEU A 497 13.94 19.74 6.30
C LEU A 497 15.36 19.34 6.71
N GLY A 498 15.45 18.29 7.53
CA GLY A 498 16.65 17.47 7.65
C GLY A 498 16.72 16.50 6.48
N SER A 499 16.59 15.19 6.74
CA SER A 499 16.45 14.18 5.67
C SER A 499 15.10 14.22 4.94
N GLY A 500 14.13 14.98 5.47
CA GLY A 500 12.79 15.14 4.91
C GLY A 500 11.72 15.35 5.97
N VAL A 501 10.46 15.38 5.55
CA VAL A 501 9.27 15.42 6.40
C VAL A 501 8.18 14.50 5.84
N THR A 502 7.44 13.85 6.72
CA THR A 502 6.24 13.09 6.38
C THR A 502 5.01 13.81 6.92
N VAL A 503 4.06 14.10 6.04
CA VAL A 503 2.77 14.72 6.37
C VAL A 503 1.67 13.71 6.07
N GLY A 504 0.98 13.23 7.09
CA GLY A 504 -0.21 12.39 6.96
C GLY A 504 -1.49 13.21 6.84
N PHE A 505 -2.45 12.70 6.08
CA PHE A 505 -3.80 13.26 5.99
C PHE A 505 -4.81 12.17 5.60
N VAL A 506 -6.08 12.39 5.92
CA VAL A 506 -7.17 11.46 5.70
C VAL A 506 -8.22 12.13 4.85
N ILE A 507 -8.64 11.43 3.78
CA ILE A 507 -9.83 11.77 3.02
C ILE A 507 -10.99 10.97 3.63
N ALA A 508 -11.97 11.65 4.23
CA ALA A 508 -13.17 11.01 4.73
C ALA A 508 -14.32 11.14 3.73
N ALA A 509 -15.19 10.14 3.68
CA ALA A 509 -16.48 10.26 3.04
C ALA A 509 -17.38 11.24 3.83
N THR A 510 -18.27 11.93 3.13
CA THR A 510 -19.31 12.75 3.77
C THR A 510 -20.47 11.88 4.23
N ALA A 511 -20.63 11.72 5.55
CA ALA A 511 -21.79 11.06 6.15
C ALA A 511 -23.02 11.99 6.12
N GLY A 512 -24.10 11.54 5.48
CA GLY A 512 -25.35 12.29 5.29
C GLY A 512 -26.17 11.87 4.05
N LEU A 513 -25.53 11.16 3.11
CA LEU A 513 -26.19 10.36 2.07
C LEU A 513 -25.85 8.90 2.39
N SER A 514 -26.76 8.20 3.06
CA SER A 514 -26.67 6.75 3.18
C SER A 514 -27.97 6.13 2.69
N ALA A 515 -27.90 5.48 1.54
CA ALA A 515 -28.52 4.17 1.36
C ALA A 515 -27.45 3.26 0.75
N ALA A 516 -27.31 2.07 1.33
CA ALA A 516 -26.38 1.04 0.89
C ALA A 516 -26.61 0.64 -0.58
N GLY A 517 -25.52 0.33 -1.30
CA GLY A 517 -25.56 -0.35 -2.60
C GLY A 517 -25.75 0.51 -3.86
N SER A 518 -25.08 1.66 -4.03
CA SER A 518 -25.08 2.37 -5.33
C SER A 518 -23.82 3.20 -5.62
N ALA A 519 -23.73 3.73 -6.85
CA ALA A 519 -22.61 4.40 -7.55
C ALA A 519 -22.00 5.68 -6.89
N GLU A 520 -22.03 5.78 -5.57
CA GLU A 520 -21.72 6.99 -4.80
C GLU A 520 -20.25 7.04 -4.29
N ALA A 521 -19.45 5.98 -4.46
CA ALA A 521 -18.03 5.96 -4.08
C ALA A 521 -17.14 6.82 -4.99
N GLU A 522 -17.41 6.86 -6.31
CA GLU A 522 -16.86 7.87 -7.22
C GLU A 522 -17.30 9.29 -6.80
N ALA A 523 -18.50 9.42 -6.23
CA ALA A 523 -19.03 10.67 -5.71
C ALA A 523 -18.44 11.08 -4.34
N ALA A 524 -17.57 10.28 -3.71
CA ALA A 524 -16.90 10.57 -2.43
C ALA A 524 -15.37 10.69 -2.53
N SER A 525 -14.80 10.54 -3.73
CA SER A 525 -13.39 10.87 -3.96
C SER A 525 -13.17 12.38 -3.85
N ARG A 526 -11.99 12.80 -3.39
CA ARG A 526 -11.58 14.21 -3.32
C ARG A 526 -10.34 14.42 -4.15
N THR A 527 -10.44 15.33 -5.12
CA THR A 527 -9.26 15.86 -5.80
C THR A 527 -8.52 16.79 -4.85
N VAL A 528 -7.21 16.57 -4.73
CA VAL A 528 -6.31 17.40 -3.93
C VAL A 528 -5.16 17.93 -4.78
N LEU A 529 -4.73 19.14 -4.47
CA LEU A 529 -3.46 19.69 -4.91
C LEU A 529 -2.44 19.52 -3.79
N ILE A 530 -1.31 18.91 -4.10
CA ILE A 530 -0.20 18.68 -3.18
C ILE A 530 1.01 19.46 -3.67
N ARG A 531 1.65 20.22 -2.79
CA ARG A 531 2.84 21.02 -3.12
C ARG A 531 3.97 20.80 -2.14
N ALA A 532 5.20 20.83 -2.63
CA ALA A 532 6.42 20.99 -1.87
C ALA A 532 7.16 22.22 -2.42
N VAL A 533 7.12 23.32 -1.66
CA VAL A 533 7.61 24.62 -2.08
C VAL A 533 8.91 24.93 -1.34
N GLY A 534 9.96 25.19 -2.10
CA GLY A 534 11.30 25.54 -1.64
C GLY A 534 11.76 26.82 -2.32
N PRO A 535 12.19 26.80 -3.60
CA PRO A 535 12.74 27.98 -4.26
C PRO A 535 11.81 29.20 -4.28
N THR A 536 10.50 29.01 -4.46
CA THR A 536 9.56 30.15 -4.46
C THR A 536 9.48 30.84 -3.09
N LEU A 537 9.75 30.14 -1.99
CA LEU A 537 9.82 30.79 -0.67
C LEU A 537 11.01 31.74 -0.54
N GLY A 538 12.08 31.52 -1.32
CA GLY A 538 13.28 32.35 -1.31
C GLY A 538 13.17 33.65 -2.10
N THR A 539 12.09 33.83 -2.85
CA THR A 539 11.85 35.02 -3.67
C THR A 539 10.73 35.88 -3.09
N ALA A 540 10.57 37.10 -3.60
CA ALA A 540 9.47 37.97 -3.19
C ALA A 540 8.11 37.30 -3.51
N PRO A 541 7.10 37.42 -2.64
CA PRO A 541 7.04 38.28 -1.44
C PRO A 541 7.58 37.64 -0.16
N PHE A 542 7.89 36.33 -0.15
CA PHE A 542 8.22 35.60 1.08
C PHE A 542 9.64 35.87 1.59
N ASN A 543 10.60 35.97 0.67
CA ASN A 543 12.00 36.33 0.95
C ASN A 543 12.64 35.51 2.10
N LEU A 544 12.30 34.23 2.23
CA LEU A 544 12.86 33.36 3.25
C LEU A 544 14.28 32.93 2.87
N SER A 545 15.23 33.13 3.78
CA SER A 545 16.60 32.62 3.61
C SER A 545 16.69 31.13 3.95
N GLY A 546 17.59 30.38 3.30
CA GLY A 546 17.87 28.98 3.65
C GLY A 546 16.79 27.99 3.22
N VAL A 547 16.09 28.26 2.11
CA VAL A 547 15.06 27.38 1.55
C VAL A 547 15.68 26.17 0.85
N VAL A 548 14.93 25.06 0.77
CA VAL A 548 15.34 23.90 -0.04
C VAL A 548 15.40 24.32 -1.50
N ALA A 549 16.55 24.12 -2.15
CA ALA A 549 16.76 24.57 -3.53
C ALA A 549 16.07 23.67 -4.59
N ASP A 550 15.75 22.43 -4.23
CA ASP A 550 15.21 21.43 -5.15
C ASP A 550 14.37 20.41 -4.35
N PRO A 551 13.14 20.77 -3.95
CA PRO A 551 12.25 19.87 -3.22
C PRO A 551 11.60 18.85 -4.15
N GLN A 552 11.59 17.59 -3.71
CA GLN A 552 10.84 16.50 -4.34
C GLN A 552 9.78 15.96 -3.38
N LEU A 553 8.66 15.51 -3.93
CA LEU A 553 7.55 14.93 -3.16
C LEU A 553 7.10 13.58 -3.69
N ALA A 554 6.64 12.73 -2.77
CA ALA A 554 6.04 11.43 -3.06
C ALA A 554 4.78 11.25 -2.22
N LEU A 555 3.66 10.94 -2.89
CA LEU A 555 2.38 10.63 -2.26
C LEU A 555 2.25 9.12 -2.08
N TYR A 556 1.79 8.70 -0.90
CA TYR A 556 1.53 7.32 -0.54
C TYR A 556 0.10 7.11 -0.06
N ALA A 557 -0.50 5.98 -0.46
CA ALA A 557 -1.72 5.41 0.09
C ALA A 557 -1.33 4.16 0.90
N GLY A 558 -1.30 4.28 2.23
CA GLY A 558 -0.61 3.29 3.07
C GLY A 558 0.88 3.20 2.71
N THR A 559 1.35 2.02 2.28
CA THR A 559 2.74 1.80 1.82
C THR A 559 2.91 1.93 0.31
N MET A 560 1.81 2.01 -0.45
CA MET A 560 1.87 2.12 -1.91
C MET A 560 2.09 3.55 -2.34
N ARG A 561 3.00 3.72 -3.30
CA ARG A 561 3.28 5.02 -3.88
C ARG A 561 2.21 5.37 -4.92
N ALA A 562 1.39 6.37 -4.62
CA ALA A 562 0.26 6.80 -5.44
C ALA A 562 0.60 7.94 -6.40
N GLY A 563 1.70 8.65 -6.17
CA GLY A 563 2.18 9.68 -7.07
C GLY A 563 3.53 10.23 -6.63
N GLU A 564 4.21 10.92 -7.53
CA GLU A 564 5.43 11.65 -7.22
C GLU A 564 5.56 12.86 -8.10
N ASN A 565 6.32 13.84 -7.62
CA ASN A 565 6.85 14.85 -8.52
C ASN A 565 8.17 15.43 -7.99
N ASN A 566 9.06 15.73 -8.93
CA ASN A 566 10.28 16.50 -8.73
C ASN A 566 10.32 17.52 -9.87
N ASP A 567 10.21 18.80 -9.53
CA ASP A 567 9.86 19.90 -10.45
C ASP A 567 8.41 19.90 -10.96
N TRP A 568 7.69 21.01 -10.78
CA TRP A 568 6.29 21.14 -11.20
C TRP A 568 6.11 21.43 -12.70
N GLY A 569 7.19 21.76 -13.42
CA GLY A 569 7.22 21.82 -14.87
C GLY A 569 6.42 22.94 -15.54
N GLY A 570 5.81 23.87 -14.78
CA GLY A 570 5.16 25.05 -15.36
C GLY A 570 3.87 24.77 -16.13
N THR A 571 3.21 23.63 -15.90
CA THR A 571 2.08 23.20 -16.75
C THR A 571 0.83 24.07 -16.57
N ALA A 572 0.06 24.24 -17.64
CA ALA A 572 -1.20 24.98 -17.61
C ALA A 572 -2.23 24.34 -16.65
N ALA A 573 -2.25 23.01 -16.57
CA ALA A 573 -3.14 22.27 -15.67
C ALA A 573 -2.84 22.59 -14.19
N LEU A 574 -1.56 22.57 -13.79
CA LEU A 574 -1.17 22.92 -12.42
C LEU A 574 -1.37 24.41 -12.12
N THR A 575 -1.14 25.28 -13.10
CA THR A 575 -1.42 26.72 -12.94
C THR A 575 -2.89 26.97 -12.64
N THR A 576 -3.80 26.32 -13.38
CA THR A 576 -5.24 26.37 -13.12
C THR A 576 -5.58 25.79 -11.75
N ALA A 577 -4.95 24.67 -11.37
CA ALA A 577 -5.18 24.06 -10.06
C ALA A 577 -4.76 24.98 -8.91
N PHE A 578 -3.63 25.69 -9.03
CA PHE A 578 -3.18 26.64 -8.01
C PHE A 578 -4.22 27.75 -7.81
N ALA A 579 -4.71 28.32 -8.92
CA ALA A 579 -5.74 29.36 -8.87
C ALA A 579 -7.06 28.85 -8.24
N GLN A 580 -7.51 27.65 -8.60
CA GLN A 580 -8.72 27.03 -8.04
C GLN A 580 -8.62 26.75 -6.53
N ALA A 581 -7.44 26.35 -6.06
CA ALA A 581 -7.18 26.11 -4.65
C ALA A 581 -7.02 27.41 -3.81
N GLY A 582 -6.90 28.57 -4.46
CA GLY A 582 -6.48 29.81 -3.80
C GLY A 582 -5.01 29.80 -3.37
N ALA A 583 -4.22 28.90 -3.95
CA ALA A 583 -2.81 28.72 -3.71
C ALA A 583 -2.00 29.79 -4.47
N PHE A 584 -0.95 30.34 -3.86
CA PHE A 584 -0.10 31.33 -4.53
C PHE A 584 0.62 30.69 -5.73
N ALA A 585 0.89 31.49 -6.77
CA ALA A 585 1.54 30.99 -7.99
C ALA A 585 3.00 30.57 -7.74
N LEU A 586 3.44 29.52 -8.41
CA LEU A 586 4.84 29.12 -8.50
C LEU A 586 5.45 29.68 -9.79
N SER A 587 6.75 29.99 -9.76
CA SER A 587 7.45 30.46 -10.98
C SER A 587 7.63 29.29 -11.96
N ALA A 588 7.37 29.51 -13.26
CA ALA A 588 7.35 28.45 -14.28
C ALA A 588 8.69 27.69 -14.45
N GLY A 589 9.82 28.31 -14.08
CA GLY A 589 11.14 27.68 -14.06
C GLY A 589 11.61 27.24 -12.66
N SER A 590 10.73 27.28 -11.67
CA SER A 590 11.06 26.87 -10.31
C SER A 590 11.16 25.35 -10.18
N LYS A 591 12.06 24.91 -9.30
CA LYS A 591 12.20 23.52 -8.88
C LYS A 591 11.26 23.09 -7.76
N ASP A 592 10.28 23.93 -7.42
CA ASP A 592 9.18 23.51 -6.55
C ASP A 592 8.49 22.27 -7.17
N ALA A 593 8.02 21.35 -6.34
CA ALA A 593 7.26 20.19 -6.80
C ALA A 593 5.77 20.38 -6.51
N ALA A 594 4.92 19.93 -7.43
CA ALA A 594 3.47 19.93 -7.24
C ALA A 594 2.82 18.76 -7.99
N LEU A 595 1.79 18.16 -7.41
CA LEU A 595 0.96 17.16 -8.08
C LEU A 595 -0.52 17.40 -7.76
N VAL A 596 -1.38 16.98 -8.68
CA VAL A 596 -2.83 16.89 -8.45
C VAL A 596 -3.19 15.41 -8.44
N ALA A 597 -3.95 14.98 -7.45
CA ALA A 597 -4.39 13.59 -7.34
C ALA A 597 -5.85 13.52 -6.90
N THR A 598 -6.61 12.61 -7.50
CA THR A 598 -7.97 12.28 -7.06
C THR A 598 -7.90 11.08 -6.14
N LEU A 599 -8.28 11.28 -4.88
CA LEU A 599 -8.08 10.33 -3.80
C LEU A 599 -9.43 9.82 -3.30
N ALA A 600 -9.59 8.51 -3.25
CA ALA A 600 -10.72 7.88 -2.57
C ALA A 600 -10.65 8.14 -1.06
N PRO A 601 -11.73 7.91 -0.30
CA PRO A 601 -11.65 7.92 1.15
C PRO A 601 -10.58 6.96 1.66
N GLY A 602 -9.71 7.42 2.56
CA GLY A 602 -8.57 6.65 3.03
C GLY A 602 -7.46 7.47 3.67
N ASN A 603 -6.41 6.75 4.08
CA ASN A 603 -5.23 7.28 4.77
C ASN A 603 -4.08 7.52 3.78
N TYR A 604 -3.57 8.74 3.76
CA TYR A 604 -2.52 9.16 2.84
C TYR A 604 -1.34 9.79 3.58
N SER A 605 -0.17 9.74 2.97
CA SER A 605 1.00 10.49 3.44
C SER A 605 1.80 11.09 2.29
N VAL A 606 2.32 12.29 2.49
CA VAL A 606 3.23 12.99 1.57
C VAL A 606 4.61 12.99 2.19
N HIS A 607 5.57 12.43 1.47
CA HIS A 607 6.99 12.43 1.85
C HIS A 607 7.68 13.50 1.04
N VAL A 608 8.28 14.48 1.71
CA VAL A 608 9.01 15.58 1.05
C VAL A 608 10.45 15.56 1.51
N SER A 609 11.37 15.69 0.55
CA SER A 609 12.82 15.75 0.78
C SER A 609 13.48 16.67 -0.24
N GLY A 610 14.71 17.09 0.01
CA GLY A 610 15.51 17.78 -1.01
C GLY A 610 16.26 16.78 -1.89
N VAL A 611 16.29 17.01 -3.20
CA VAL A 611 17.11 16.26 -4.15
C VAL A 611 18.58 16.32 -3.70
N GLY A 612 19.26 15.18 -3.76
CA GLY A 612 20.65 15.07 -3.28
C GLY A 612 20.83 15.26 -1.77
N ALA A 613 19.77 15.03 -0.98
CA ALA A 613 19.74 15.27 0.47
C ALA A 613 20.00 16.74 0.85
N THR A 614 19.55 17.67 0.00
CA THR A 614 19.57 19.10 0.33
C THR A 614 18.62 19.39 1.48
N THR A 615 19.09 20.22 2.41
CA THR A 615 18.35 20.65 3.60
C THR A 615 17.90 22.09 3.46
N GLY A 616 16.89 22.50 4.20
CA GLY A 616 16.42 23.89 4.21
C GLY A 616 14.95 24.01 4.56
N ILE A 617 14.42 25.22 4.55
CA ILE A 617 13.00 25.46 4.79
C ILE A 617 12.20 25.02 3.56
N ALA A 618 11.17 24.20 3.79
CA ALA A 618 10.16 23.87 2.79
C ALA A 618 8.76 24.04 3.37
N LEU A 619 7.82 24.37 2.49
CA LEU A 619 6.39 24.41 2.77
C LEU A 619 5.74 23.23 2.03
N VAL A 620 5.12 22.33 2.79
CA VAL A 620 4.36 21.19 2.27
C VAL A 620 2.87 21.49 2.42
N GLU A 621 2.08 21.37 1.37
CA GLU A 621 0.68 21.76 1.40
C GLU A 621 -0.20 20.70 0.72
N VAL A 622 -1.38 20.49 1.27
CA VAL A 622 -2.45 19.68 0.69
C VAL A 622 -3.74 20.51 0.70
N TYR A 623 -4.24 20.82 -0.49
CA TYR A 623 -5.47 21.59 -0.69
C TYR A 623 -6.59 20.69 -1.19
N GLU A 624 -7.81 20.91 -0.70
CA GLU A 624 -8.99 20.45 -1.41
C GLU A 624 -9.15 21.24 -2.71
N MET A 625 -9.27 20.53 -3.83
CA MET A 625 -9.67 21.13 -5.09
C MET A 625 -11.19 21.31 -5.12
N ARG A 626 -11.61 22.42 -5.72
CA ARG A 626 -13.02 22.81 -5.87
C ARG A 626 -13.54 22.49 -7.25
#